data_AF-B7L3H1-F1
#
_entry.id   AF-B7L3H1-F1
#
_cell.length_a   1.000
_cell.length_b   1.000
_cell.length_c   1.000
_cell.angle_alpha   90.00
_cell.angle_beta   90.00
_cell.angle_gamma   90.00
#
_symmetry.space_group_name_H-M   'P 1'
#
loop_
_entity.id
_entity.type
_entity.pdbx_description
1 polymer ?
#
loop_
_entity_poly.entity_id
_entity_poly.type
_entity_poly.pdbx_seq_one_letter_code
_entity_poly.pdbx_strand_id
1 'polypeptide(L)'
;MSLEASSEGARQWAFPANDYRAAVVRLATVSVRRVQHLVWGAVELVPTEVPVPACLVDHWANAPGTRGLTLVYGQTAMSVAEGLAWYEAARDGQLHVPRRAGNAVHATPFASEPAWGALLAEVSAPFAAPWHDGPRIHRLVPMSDVALEVSGLRGDGTEEQIGVTEAARRRRRGLAHSREWFARRIGFDAWQWDDWLGAVALIAPNPLCRTLLTSIHERCPTTGAETILVEAEPREGADLSTLTVELLERRADGWARSWPFVLDAYGRGIVTLGGRAASVGLTARCNVRGLLAHREPAPFWRTVNWSMGFAAQRGRVAVPSGGRARPAATQDFTFYDVQHHSIGEAPTEVAVSRLSRLVSRREVRRGTTADDELIFVPGDRERAVDFIRARLGRATTRALVVDPFVEPRDLYEFGIQDRRRGLATTFLRSPAGLNAATSLPDLGTHPLGHHLQLQTRHLRGQLGADAPVVLLMNTIVFHDRLLVVDDAVWMMGHSLNQVGLTEISTMVRLRAPEAMLSVAVRAVQEAQPIDRWEPPPDQQSACIDGFGI
;
A
#
# COMPACT_ATOMS: atom_id res chain seq x y z
N MET A 1 -29.05 51.57 28.43
CA MET A 1 -27.80 50.84 28.12
C MET A 1 -28.18 49.59 27.36
N SER A 2 -28.53 49.83 26.11
CA SER A 2 -29.30 48.93 25.27
C SER A 2 -28.44 48.54 24.09
N LEU A 3 -28.59 47.28 23.64
CA LEU A 3 -28.32 46.81 22.28
C LEU A 3 -26.89 47.02 21.74
N GLU A 4 -25.95 46.12 22.09
CA GLU A 4 -24.71 45.97 21.29
C GLU A 4 -23.94 44.65 21.57
N ALA A 5 -24.63 43.50 21.67
CA ALA A 5 -23.94 42.22 21.93
C ALA A 5 -24.51 41.00 21.18
N SER A 6 -25.10 41.18 19.99
CA SER A 6 -25.70 40.07 19.24
C SER A 6 -25.57 40.15 17.71
N SER A 7 -24.43 40.59 17.19
CA SER A 7 -24.15 40.47 15.74
C SER A 7 -22.75 39.97 15.32
N GLU A 8 -21.82 39.70 16.26
CA GLU A 8 -20.46 39.23 15.91
C GLU A 8 -20.32 37.72 15.66
N GLY A 9 -21.36 36.92 15.93
CA GLY A 9 -21.34 35.46 15.71
C GLY A 9 -21.81 35.01 14.31
N ALA A 10 -22.23 35.92 13.44
CA ALA A 10 -22.98 35.58 12.22
C ALA A 10 -22.15 35.78 10.94
N ARG A 11 -21.69 34.64 10.39
CA ARG A 11 -21.04 34.38 9.07
C ARG A 11 -19.54 34.04 9.14
N GLN A 12 -19.21 32.90 9.72
CA GLN A 12 -17.85 32.32 9.71
C GLN A 12 -17.37 31.85 8.34
N TRP A 13 -18.27 31.50 7.42
CA TRP A 13 -17.93 31.22 6.02
C TRP A 13 -17.90 32.53 5.22
N ALA A 14 -16.83 33.30 5.35
CA ALA A 14 -16.62 34.56 4.64
C ALA A 14 -16.08 34.33 3.22
N PHE A 15 -16.80 33.57 2.40
CA PHE A 15 -16.49 33.52 0.97
C PHE A 15 -16.84 34.88 0.34
N PRO A 16 -15.92 35.52 -0.40
CA PRO A 16 -16.27 36.64 -1.25
C PRO A 16 -17.44 36.28 -2.17
N ALA A 17 -18.41 37.19 -2.33
CA ALA A 17 -19.68 36.93 -3.00
C ALA A 17 -19.54 36.43 -4.45
N ASN A 18 -18.39 36.65 -5.08
CA ASN A 18 -18.11 36.30 -6.47
C ASN A 18 -17.31 35.00 -6.64
N ASP A 19 -16.92 34.33 -5.55
CA ASP A 19 -16.11 33.09 -5.62
C ASP A 19 -16.93 31.91 -6.17
N TYR A 20 -18.21 31.85 -5.77
CA TYR A 20 -19.11 30.75 -6.11
C TYR A 20 -20.49 31.29 -6.46
N ARG A 21 -21.07 30.79 -7.54
CA ARG A 21 -22.40 31.21 -8.00
C ARG A 21 -23.54 30.39 -7.42
N ALA A 22 -23.26 29.16 -7.01
CA ALA A 22 -24.26 28.21 -6.54
C ALA A 22 -23.65 27.20 -5.56
N ALA A 23 -24.51 26.50 -4.84
CA ALA A 23 -24.16 25.32 -4.07
C ALA A 23 -25.02 24.12 -4.51
N VAL A 24 -24.45 22.93 -4.47
CA VAL A 24 -25.13 21.67 -4.76
C VAL A 24 -25.07 20.79 -3.54
N VAL A 25 -26.24 20.44 -2.99
CA VAL A 25 -26.34 19.49 -1.89
C VAL A 25 -26.54 18.10 -2.47
N ARG A 26 -25.61 17.18 -2.17
CA ARG A 26 -25.70 15.75 -2.46
C ARG A 26 -26.01 15.02 -1.15
N LEU A 27 -27.02 14.16 -1.15
CA LEU A 27 -27.45 13.46 0.05
C LEU A 27 -27.79 12.01 -0.26
N ALA A 28 -27.14 11.09 0.45
CA ALA A 28 -27.40 9.65 0.40
C ALA A 28 -27.96 9.19 1.74
N THR A 29 -29.13 8.53 1.72
CA THR A 29 -29.78 8.00 2.91
C THR A 29 -30.31 6.60 2.69
N VAL A 30 -30.49 5.88 3.79
CA VAL A 30 -31.25 4.62 3.84
C VAL A 30 -32.53 4.88 4.62
N SER A 31 -33.67 4.56 4.03
CA SER A 31 -34.98 4.67 4.66
C SER A 31 -35.44 3.30 5.16
N VAL A 32 -35.69 3.19 6.46
CA VAL A 32 -36.27 1.99 7.10
C VAL A 32 -37.47 2.42 7.92
N ARG A 33 -38.64 1.78 7.68
CA ARG A 33 -39.90 2.11 8.39
C ARG A 33 -40.24 3.62 8.37
N ARG A 34 -39.94 4.30 7.26
CA ARG A 34 -40.13 5.75 7.03
C ARG A 34 -39.19 6.66 7.82
N VAL A 35 -38.17 6.12 8.49
CA VAL A 35 -37.08 6.89 9.09
C VAL A 35 -35.91 6.89 8.11
N GLN A 36 -35.41 8.06 7.73
CA GLN A 36 -34.21 8.19 6.89
C GLN A 36 -32.96 8.27 7.77
N HIS A 37 -31.98 7.44 7.50
CA HIS A 37 -30.68 7.43 8.17
C HIS A 37 -29.60 7.90 7.19
N LEU A 38 -28.72 8.79 7.66
CA LEU A 38 -27.64 9.32 6.83
C LEU A 38 -26.62 8.22 6.46
N VAL A 39 -26.35 8.09 5.16
CA VAL A 39 -25.20 7.31 4.65
C VAL A 39 -24.02 8.24 4.39
N TRP A 40 -24.26 9.38 3.72
CA TRP A 40 -23.25 10.39 3.40
C TRP A 40 -23.93 11.66 2.88
N GLY A 41 -23.31 12.83 3.08
CA GLY A 41 -23.77 14.08 2.48
C GLY A 41 -22.63 15.01 2.07
N ALA A 42 -22.90 15.94 1.16
CA ALA A 42 -21.99 17.02 0.85
C ALA A 42 -22.70 18.29 0.36
N VAL A 43 -22.09 19.44 0.61
CA VAL A 43 -22.37 20.71 -0.04
C VAL A 43 -21.18 21.07 -0.91
N GLU A 44 -21.38 21.10 -2.22
CA GLU A 44 -20.35 21.47 -3.19
C GLU A 44 -20.60 22.88 -3.71
N LEU A 45 -19.62 23.76 -3.49
CA LEU A 45 -19.66 25.12 -4.00
C LEU A 45 -19.21 25.13 -5.47
N VAL A 46 -19.97 25.82 -6.31
CA VAL A 46 -19.77 25.83 -7.77
C VAL A 46 -19.22 27.18 -8.21
N PRO A 47 -17.99 27.25 -8.73
CA PRO A 47 -17.41 28.49 -9.27
C PRO A 47 -18.25 29.06 -10.42
N THR A 48 -18.12 30.37 -10.66
CA THR A 48 -18.97 31.13 -11.60
C THR A 48 -19.00 30.57 -13.02
N GLU A 49 -17.86 30.07 -13.50
CA GLU A 49 -17.71 29.50 -14.84
C GLU A 49 -18.24 28.06 -14.99
N VAL A 50 -18.37 27.32 -13.89
CA VAL A 50 -18.69 25.88 -13.92
C VAL A 50 -20.20 25.68 -13.99
N PRO A 51 -20.76 25.01 -15.03
CA PRO A 51 -22.18 24.69 -15.15
C PRO A 51 -22.76 24.15 -13.85
N VAL A 52 -23.85 24.76 -13.36
CA VAL A 52 -24.53 24.24 -12.16
C VAL A 52 -25.20 22.92 -12.55
N PRO A 53 -24.88 21.80 -11.87
CA PRO A 53 -25.51 20.52 -12.13
C PRO A 53 -27.04 20.62 -12.02
N ALA A 54 -27.75 19.93 -12.92
CA ALA A 54 -29.20 19.82 -12.82
C ALA A 54 -29.60 19.18 -11.48
N CYS A 55 -30.73 19.62 -10.92
CA CYS A 55 -31.32 18.94 -9.77
C CYS A 55 -31.71 17.53 -10.20
N LEU A 56 -31.27 16.52 -9.45
CA LEU A 56 -31.71 15.14 -9.63
C LEU A 56 -32.90 14.91 -8.72
N VAL A 57 -34.05 14.56 -9.31
CA VAL A 57 -35.19 14.04 -8.55
C VAL A 57 -34.72 12.81 -7.79
N ASP A 58 -34.99 12.75 -6.49
CA ASP A 58 -34.57 11.65 -5.62
C ASP A 58 -34.71 10.30 -6.33
N HIS A 59 -33.60 9.56 -6.39
CA HIS A 59 -33.59 8.21 -6.89
C HIS A 59 -33.87 7.26 -5.74
N TRP A 60 -34.92 6.46 -5.88
CA TRP A 60 -35.34 5.47 -4.89
C TRP A 60 -35.08 4.08 -5.45
N ALA A 61 -34.51 3.20 -4.62
CA ALA A 61 -34.38 1.79 -4.95
C ALA A 61 -34.67 0.93 -3.73
N ASN A 62 -35.41 -0.15 -3.91
CA ASN A 62 -35.56 -1.15 -2.86
C ASN A 62 -34.29 -1.98 -2.78
N ALA A 63 -33.73 -2.15 -1.59
CA ALA A 63 -32.59 -3.00 -1.40
C ALA A 63 -33.01 -4.49 -1.56
N PRO A 64 -32.44 -5.23 -2.52
CA PRO A 64 -32.85 -6.60 -2.78
C PRO A 64 -32.61 -7.48 -1.55
N GLY A 65 -33.57 -8.36 -1.21
CA GLY A 65 -33.39 -9.31 -0.11
C GLY A 65 -33.48 -8.71 1.31
N THR A 66 -33.68 -7.39 1.45
CA THR A 66 -33.92 -6.71 2.73
C THR A 66 -35.32 -6.11 2.72
N ARG A 67 -36.24 -6.66 3.54
CA ARG A 67 -37.62 -6.15 3.60
C ARG A 67 -37.66 -4.77 4.26
N GLY A 68 -38.26 -3.80 3.56
CA GLY A 68 -38.55 -2.47 4.10
C GLY A 68 -37.37 -1.51 4.15
N LEU A 69 -36.26 -1.84 3.47
CA LEU A 69 -35.09 -0.97 3.31
C LEU A 69 -35.11 -0.35 1.91
N THR A 70 -35.11 0.98 1.88
CA THR A 70 -35.11 1.77 0.64
C THR A 70 -33.88 2.66 0.59
N LEU A 71 -33.12 2.57 -0.50
CA LEU A 71 -31.95 3.39 -0.79
C LEU A 71 -32.43 4.68 -1.44
N VAL A 72 -31.91 5.82 -0.98
CA VAL A 72 -32.29 7.14 -1.47
C VAL A 72 -31.03 7.96 -1.77
N TYR A 73 -30.99 8.60 -2.93
CA TYR A 73 -29.95 9.55 -3.31
C TYR A 73 -30.59 10.74 -4.00
N GLY A 74 -30.23 11.95 -3.58
CA GLY A 74 -30.72 13.20 -4.16
C GLY A 74 -29.59 14.20 -4.41
N GLN A 75 -29.79 15.07 -5.40
CA GLN A 75 -28.89 16.18 -5.71
C GLN A 75 -29.71 17.44 -5.95
N THR A 76 -29.49 18.48 -5.16
CA THR A 76 -30.27 19.71 -5.20
C THR A 76 -29.37 20.92 -5.36
N ALA A 77 -29.50 21.63 -6.47
CA ALA A 77 -28.84 22.91 -6.69
C ALA A 77 -29.63 24.05 -6.03
N MET A 78 -28.92 24.94 -5.33
CA MET A 78 -29.47 26.07 -4.59
C MET A 78 -28.47 27.24 -4.53
N SER A 79 -28.86 28.36 -3.94
CA SER A 79 -27.93 29.46 -3.70
C SER A 79 -26.83 29.06 -2.71
N VAL A 80 -25.68 29.73 -2.77
CA VAL A 80 -24.58 29.49 -1.82
C VAL A 80 -25.04 29.66 -0.37
N ALA A 81 -25.83 30.70 -0.10
CA ALA A 81 -26.37 30.97 1.23
C ALA A 81 -27.28 29.84 1.74
N GLU A 82 -28.18 29.32 0.89
CA GLU A 82 -29.04 28.18 1.25
C GLU A 82 -28.22 26.91 1.51
N GLY A 83 -27.21 26.63 0.68
CA GLY A 83 -26.35 25.46 0.84
C GLY A 83 -25.53 25.51 2.14
N LEU A 84 -24.97 26.66 2.47
CA LEU A 84 -24.23 26.87 3.72
C LEU A 84 -25.16 26.81 4.94
N ALA A 85 -26.37 27.36 4.84
CA ALA A 85 -27.37 27.25 5.90
C ALA A 85 -27.79 25.79 6.14
N TRP A 86 -27.93 24.98 5.08
CA TRP A 86 -28.17 23.54 5.20
C TRP A 86 -27.01 22.82 5.88
N TYR A 87 -25.77 23.17 5.54
CA TYR A 87 -24.57 22.60 6.15
C TYR A 87 -24.45 22.95 7.64
N GLU A 88 -24.77 24.20 8.00
CA GLU A 88 -24.80 24.66 9.39
C GLU A 88 -25.92 23.97 10.18
N ALA A 89 -27.12 23.83 9.60
CA ALA A 89 -28.19 23.05 10.21
C ALA A 89 -27.77 21.60 10.45
N ALA A 90 -27.02 20.99 9.53
CA ALA A 90 -26.47 19.64 9.72
C ALA A 90 -25.53 19.57 10.94
N ARG A 91 -24.62 20.54 11.11
CA ARG A 91 -23.73 20.64 12.28
C ARG A 91 -24.52 20.67 13.58
N ASP A 92 -25.61 21.43 13.59
CA ASP A 92 -26.46 21.63 14.76
C ASP A 92 -27.44 20.45 15.00
N GLY A 93 -27.28 19.34 14.25
CA GLY A 93 -28.09 18.13 14.37
C GLY A 93 -29.45 18.19 13.66
N GLN A 94 -29.70 19.24 12.87
CA GLN A 94 -30.94 19.50 12.14
C GLN A 94 -30.83 19.14 10.64
N LEU A 95 -30.47 17.90 10.37
CA LEU A 95 -30.32 17.41 9.00
C LEU A 95 -31.69 17.09 8.38
N HIS A 96 -31.93 17.58 7.16
CA HIS A 96 -33.18 17.36 6.43
C HIS A 96 -32.92 17.16 4.93
N VAL A 97 -33.87 16.52 4.24
CA VAL A 97 -33.82 16.41 2.78
C VAL A 97 -34.00 17.79 2.15
N PRO A 98 -33.07 18.27 1.30
CA PRO A 98 -33.14 19.61 0.72
C PRO A 98 -34.47 19.89 0.01
N ARG A 99 -35.03 21.10 0.22
CA ARG A 99 -36.30 21.58 -0.37
C ARG A 99 -37.53 20.69 -0.09
N ARG A 100 -37.48 19.82 0.94
CA ARG A 100 -38.64 19.06 1.42
C ARG A 100 -38.84 19.29 2.91
N ALA A 101 -39.82 20.13 3.24
CA ALA A 101 -40.22 20.35 4.62
C ALA A 101 -40.69 19.05 5.28
N GLY A 102 -40.24 18.80 6.51
CA GLY A 102 -40.70 17.67 7.36
C GLY A 102 -39.96 16.35 7.18
N ASN A 103 -39.04 16.22 6.22
CA ASN A 103 -38.24 15.01 6.05
C ASN A 103 -36.92 15.12 6.82
N ALA A 104 -36.98 14.90 8.13
CA ALA A 104 -35.79 14.82 8.98
C ALA A 104 -34.95 13.58 8.60
N VAL A 105 -33.63 13.76 8.60
CA VAL A 105 -32.66 12.68 8.39
C VAL A 105 -31.97 12.44 9.72
N HIS A 106 -32.08 11.23 10.21
CA HIS A 106 -31.39 10.79 11.42
C HIS A 106 -29.89 10.65 11.13
N ALA A 107 -29.10 11.45 11.82
CA ALA A 107 -27.64 11.39 11.82
C ALA A 107 -27.14 11.33 13.26
N THR A 108 -25.91 10.85 13.43
CA THR A 108 -25.22 10.92 14.72
C THR A 108 -24.79 12.38 14.99
N PRO A 109 -24.50 12.74 16.25
CA PRO A 109 -23.93 14.04 16.55
C PRO A 109 -22.62 14.26 15.78
N PHE A 110 -22.40 15.47 15.28
CA PHE A 110 -21.21 15.82 14.51
C PHE A 110 -20.21 16.65 15.32
N ALA A 111 -18.93 16.50 15.00
CA ALA A 111 -17.90 17.49 15.28
C ALA A 111 -17.33 18.06 13.97
N SER A 112 -16.88 19.31 14.03
CA SER A 112 -16.23 19.97 12.89
C SER A 112 -14.75 19.60 12.83
N GLU A 113 -14.27 19.20 11.66
CA GLU A 113 -12.84 19.05 11.36
C GLU A 113 -12.57 19.63 9.95
N PRO A 114 -11.74 20.68 9.83
CA PRO A 114 -11.04 21.41 10.89
C PRO A 114 -12.01 22.25 11.75
N ALA A 115 -11.49 23.10 12.64
CA ALA A 115 -12.34 24.04 13.38
C ALA A 115 -13.24 24.85 12.43
N TRP A 116 -14.47 25.11 12.88
CA TRP A 116 -15.50 25.70 12.03
C TRP A 116 -15.06 27.06 11.44
N GLY A 117 -15.30 27.24 10.13
CA GLY A 117 -14.82 28.38 9.35
C GLY A 117 -13.45 28.17 8.69
N ALA A 118 -12.71 27.11 9.04
CA ALA A 118 -11.48 26.74 8.36
C ALA A 118 -11.74 25.66 7.28
N LEU A 119 -10.84 25.57 6.30
CA LEU A 119 -10.86 24.52 5.28
C LEU A 119 -9.47 23.88 5.18
N LEU A 120 -9.43 22.57 4.95
CA LEU A 120 -8.23 21.84 4.61
C LEU A 120 -8.05 21.88 3.09
N ALA A 121 -6.89 22.30 2.59
CA ALA A 121 -6.59 22.30 1.16
C ALA A 121 -6.12 20.91 0.68
N GLU A 122 -6.33 20.62 -0.61
CA GLU A 122 -5.86 19.39 -1.29
C GLU A 122 -6.24 18.07 -0.61
N VAL A 123 -7.42 18.03 -0.01
CA VAL A 123 -7.93 16.81 0.59
C VAL A 123 -8.25 15.80 -0.51
N SER A 124 -7.61 14.62 -0.45
CA SER A 124 -7.92 13.47 -1.29
C SER A 124 -9.30 12.91 -0.91
N ALA A 125 -10.36 13.53 -1.40
CA ALA A 125 -11.73 13.08 -1.20
C ALA A 125 -12.20 12.24 -2.40
N PRO A 126 -12.68 11.00 -2.18
CA PRO A 126 -13.04 10.09 -3.28
C PRO A 126 -14.27 10.53 -4.08
N PHE A 127 -15.00 11.54 -3.59
CA PHE A 127 -16.18 12.15 -4.22
C PHE A 127 -15.91 13.54 -4.81
N ALA A 128 -14.66 14.02 -4.77
CA ALA A 128 -14.26 15.25 -5.43
C ALA A 128 -14.25 15.05 -6.94
N ALA A 129 -14.81 16.00 -7.69
CA ALA A 129 -14.77 15.94 -9.14
C ALA A 129 -13.32 16.21 -9.64
N PRO A 130 -12.88 15.58 -10.74
CA PRO A 130 -11.52 15.76 -11.26
C PRO A 130 -11.14 17.23 -11.53
N TRP A 131 -12.12 18.06 -11.93
CA TRP A 131 -11.91 19.48 -12.21
C TRP A 131 -11.69 20.34 -10.95
N HIS A 132 -11.86 19.79 -9.75
CA HIS A 132 -11.59 20.52 -8.51
C HIS A 132 -10.09 20.80 -8.30
N ASP A 133 -9.21 19.97 -8.85
CA ASP A 133 -7.74 20.01 -8.69
C ASP A 133 -7.30 20.24 -7.23
N GLY A 134 -7.73 19.35 -6.32
CA GLY A 134 -7.45 19.46 -4.89
C GLY A 134 -8.37 20.46 -4.19
N PRO A 135 -9.67 20.15 -4.02
CA PRO A 135 -10.60 21.08 -3.38
C PRO A 135 -10.22 21.34 -1.93
N ARG A 136 -10.70 22.47 -1.41
CA ARG A 136 -10.66 22.74 0.01
C ARG A 136 -11.88 22.10 0.66
N ILE A 137 -11.70 21.38 1.76
CA ILE A 137 -12.77 20.63 2.41
C ILE A 137 -12.86 20.97 3.90
N HIS A 138 -14.09 21.11 4.38
CA HIS A 138 -14.42 21.02 5.80
C HIS A 138 -15.37 19.84 5.99
N ARG A 139 -15.28 19.16 7.14
CA ARG A 139 -16.01 17.93 7.40
C ARG A 139 -16.77 18.03 8.71
N LEU A 140 -17.99 17.51 8.69
CA LEU A 140 -18.74 17.13 9.87
C LEU A 140 -18.51 15.63 10.09
N VAL A 141 -17.72 15.32 11.11
CA VAL A 141 -17.32 13.97 11.49
C VAL A 141 -18.35 13.38 12.44
N PRO A 142 -18.91 12.19 12.17
CA PRO A 142 -19.82 11.53 13.10
C PRO A 142 -19.08 11.14 14.38
N MET A 143 -19.62 11.51 15.54
CA MET A 143 -18.98 11.30 16.85
C MET A 143 -19.42 10.00 17.54
N SER A 144 -20.22 9.19 16.86
CA SER A 144 -20.62 7.85 17.28
C SER A 144 -20.83 6.97 16.06
N ASP A 145 -20.91 5.66 16.28
CA ASP A 145 -21.21 4.71 15.22
C ASP A 145 -22.48 5.08 14.47
N VAL A 146 -22.44 4.95 13.15
CA VAL A 146 -23.61 5.14 12.30
C VAL A 146 -24.71 4.13 12.65
N ALA A 147 -25.95 4.49 12.35
CA ALA A 147 -27.11 3.64 12.65
C ALA A 147 -26.94 2.20 12.12
N LEU A 148 -27.50 1.22 12.84
CA LEU A 148 -27.41 -0.21 12.49
C LEU A 148 -27.93 -0.51 11.07
N GLU A 149 -28.89 0.27 10.60
CA GLU A 149 -29.45 0.21 9.25
C GLU A 149 -28.42 0.57 8.17
N VAL A 150 -27.42 1.39 8.51
CA VAL A 150 -26.32 1.82 7.63
C VAL A 150 -25.11 0.91 7.81
N SER A 151 -24.68 0.65 9.05
CA SER A 151 -23.54 -0.24 9.31
C SER A 151 -23.83 -1.69 8.89
N GLY A 152 -25.07 -2.16 9.04
CA GLY A 152 -25.52 -3.48 8.61
C GLY A 152 -25.43 -3.74 7.10
N LEU A 153 -25.22 -2.70 6.28
CA LEU A 153 -24.94 -2.85 4.85
C LEU A 153 -23.50 -3.28 4.55
N ARG A 154 -22.59 -3.24 5.52
CA ARG A 154 -21.17 -3.63 5.35
C ARG A 154 -21.04 -5.11 4.97
N GLY A 155 -21.84 -5.97 5.60
CA GLY A 155 -21.91 -7.41 5.29
C GLY A 155 -20.77 -8.24 5.92
N ASP A 156 -20.14 -7.70 6.96
CA ASP A 156 -19.02 -8.22 7.76
C ASP A 156 -19.44 -9.12 8.93
N GLY A 157 -20.73 -9.47 9.02
CA GLY A 157 -21.23 -10.38 10.04
C GLY A 157 -20.42 -11.67 10.10
N THR A 158 -20.00 -12.02 11.32
CA THR A 158 -19.31 -13.23 11.81
C THR A 158 -20.09 -14.54 11.58
N GLU A 159 -20.89 -14.65 10.52
CA GLU A 159 -21.64 -15.85 10.12
C GLU A 159 -20.80 -16.77 9.20
N GLU A 160 -19.47 -16.75 9.31
CA GLU A 160 -18.60 -17.61 8.51
C GLU A 160 -18.58 -19.07 9.01
N GLN A 161 -19.27 -19.40 10.11
CA GLN A 161 -19.20 -20.75 10.71
C GLN A 161 -20.53 -21.49 10.91
N ILE A 162 -21.69 -20.97 10.50
CA ILE A 162 -22.96 -21.72 10.64
C ILE A 162 -23.76 -21.69 9.34
N GLY A 163 -23.63 -22.77 8.56
CA GLY A 163 -24.60 -23.22 7.56
C GLY A 163 -25.14 -22.15 6.61
N VAL A 164 -24.49 -21.96 5.46
CA VAL A 164 -24.90 -21.01 4.41
C VAL A 164 -26.26 -21.38 3.82
N THR A 165 -27.34 -20.89 4.43
CA THR A 165 -28.69 -20.97 3.87
C THR A 165 -28.80 -20.11 2.61
N GLU A 166 -29.67 -20.48 1.65
CA GLU A 166 -29.93 -19.66 0.45
C GLU A 166 -30.44 -18.25 0.82
N ALA A 167 -31.11 -18.12 1.98
CA ALA A 167 -31.52 -16.83 2.54
C ALA A 167 -30.32 -15.94 2.89
N ALA A 168 -29.27 -16.48 3.52
CA ALA A 168 -28.05 -15.74 3.83
C ALA A 168 -27.30 -15.31 2.56
N ARG A 169 -27.20 -16.19 1.55
CA ARG A 169 -26.62 -15.84 0.23
C ARG A 169 -27.40 -14.74 -0.48
N ARG A 170 -28.73 -14.82 -0.47
CA ARG A 170 -29.61 -13.81 -1.06
C ARG A 170 -29.46 -12.47 -0.35
N ARG A 171 -29.38 -12.46 0.99
CA ARG A 171 -29.13 -11.26 1.79
C ARG A 171 -27.78 -10.64 1.42
N ARG A 172 -26.70 -11.43 1.42
CA ARG A 172 -25.35 -10.93 1.08
C ARG A 172 -25.29 -10.29 -0.32
N ARG A 173 -25.89 -10.93 -1.33
CA ARG A 173 -26.03 -10.35 -2.68
C ARG A 173 -26.82 -9.04 -2.67
N GLY A 174 -27.87 -8.97 -1.85
CA GLY A 174 -28.66 -7.75 -1.63
C GLY A 174 -27.87 -6.59 -1.05
N LEU A 175 -27.06 -6.86 -0.02
CA LEU A 175 -26.18 -5.85 0.60
C LEU A 175 -25.12 -5.35 -0.38
N ALA A 176 -24.46 -6.28 -1.09
CA ALA A 176 -23.48 -5.93 -2.12
C ALA A 176 -24.11 -5.08 -3.24
N HIS A 177 -25.32 -5.43 -3.70
CA HIS A 177 -26.05 -4.63 -4.68
C HIS A 177 -26.38 -3.23 -4.16
N SER A 178 -26.72 -3.10 -2.88
CA SER A 178 -27.04 -1.82 -2.25
C SER A 178 -25.81 -0.90 -2.16
N ARG A 179 -24.66 -1.46 -1.79
CA ARG A 179 -23.37 -0.75 -1.80
C ARG A 179 -23.00 -0.27 -3.19
N GLU A 180 -23.09 -1.16 -4.18
CA GLU A 180 -22.84 -0.84 -5.59
C GLU A 180 -23.82 0.22 -6.14
N TRP A 181 -25.06 0.21 -5.67
CA TRP A 181 -26.06 1.22 -6.03
C TRP A 181 -25.67 2.61 -5.55
N PHE A 182 -25.16 2.73 -4.31
CA PHE A 182 -24.64 3.97 -3.76
C PHE A 182 -23.34 4.38 -4.43
N ALA A 183 -22.38 3.46 -4.59
CA ALA A 183 -21.07 3.76 -5.16
C ALA A 183 -21.17 4.39 -6.55
N ARG A 184 -22.07 3.88 -7.40
CA ARG A 184 -22.31 4.45 -8.74
C ARG A 184 -22.93 5.84 -8.75
N ARG A 185 -23.61 6.25 -7.67
CA ARG A 185 -24.33 7.54 -7.58
C ARG A 185 -23.55 8.60 -6.83
N ILE A 186 -22.90 8.19 -5.75
CA ILE A 186 -22.08 9.07 -4.92
C ILE A 186 -20.70 9.26 -5.57
N GLY A 187 -20.22 8.26 -6.31
CA GLY A 187 -18.90 8.24 -6.95
C GLY A 187 -17.85 7.41 -6.21
N PHE A 188 -18.18 6.86 -5.03
CA PHE A 188 -17.27 6.03 -4.24
C PHE A 188 -18.02 5.08 -3.29
N ASP A 189 -17.35 4.01 -2.83
CA ASP A 189 -17.89 3.09 -1.82
C ASP A 189 -17.65 3.60 -0.40
N ALA A 190 -18.68 4.17 0.22
CA ALA A 190 -18.61 4.70 1.60
C ALA A 190 -18.25 3.65 2.66
N TRP A 191 -18.39 2.35 2.40
CA TRP A 191 -18.00 1.31 3.35
C TRP A 191 -16.53 0.89 3.25
N GLN A 192 -15.85 1.26 2.15
CA GLN A 192 -14.39 1.16 2.03
C GLN A 192 -13.68 2.39 2.60
N TRP A 193 -14.38 3.53 2.62
CA TRP A 193 -13.94 4.80 3.16
C TRP A 193 -14.76 5.12 4.42
N ASP A 194 -14.55 4.33 5.47
CA ASP A 194 -15.35 4.37 6.69
C ASP A 194 -15.25 5.71 7.43
N ASP A 195 -14.18 6.46 7.21
CA ASP A 195 -14.07 7.84 7.65
C ASP A 195 -15.20 8.71 7.05
N TRP A 196 -15.55 8.55 5.78
CA TRP A 196 -16.64 9.30 5.16
C TRP A 196 -18.04 8.73 5.42
N LEU A 197 -18.16 7.55 6.03
CA LEU A 197 -19.47 6.94 6.31
C LEU A 197 -20.21 7.73 7.39
N GLY A 198 -21.41 8.19 7.06
CA GLY A 198 -22.23 9.04 7.92
C GLY A 198 -21.74 10.49 8.04
N ALA A 199 -20.69 10.88 7.33
CA ALA A 199 -20.14 12.24 7.38
C ALA A 199 -20.86 13.21 6.43
N VAL A 200 -20.70 14.51 6.68
CA VAL A 200 -21.15 15.58 5.76
C VAL A 200 -19.97 16.50 5.40
N ALA A 201 -19.67 16.64 4.11
CA ALA A 201 -18.57 17.47 3.62
C ALA A 201 -19.04 18.84 3.10
N LEU A 202 -18.29 19.90 3.34
CA LEU A 202 -18.34 21.14 2.58
C LEU A 202 -17.14 21.15 1.63
N ILE A 203 -17.40 21.22 0.33
CA ILE A 203 -16.39 21.15 -0.73
C ILE A 203 -16.32 22.52 -1.40
N ALA A 204 -15.17 23.16 -1.30
CA ALA A 204 -14.90 24.49 -1.83
C ALA A 204 -13.69 24.43 -2.78
N PRO A 205 -13.92 24.23 -4.09
CA PRO A 205 -12.86 24.25 -5.11
C PRO A 205 -12.04 25.54 -5.06
N ASN A 206 -10.80 25.53 -5.55
CA ASN A 206 -9.99 26.75 -5.62
C ASN A 206 -10.75 27.84 -6.42
N PRO A 207 -11.07 29.01 -5.83
CA PRO A 207 -11.89 30.02 -6.49
C PRO A 207 -11.08 30.91 -7.44
N LEU A 208 -9.75 30.93 -7.35
CA LEU A 208 -8.89 31.77 -8.18
C LEU A 208 -8.30 31.02 -9.38
N CYS A 209 -7.89 29.76 -9.18
CA CYS A 209 -7.20 28.97 -10.21
C CYS A 209 -7.99 27.69 -10.52
N ARG A 210 -8.09 27.32 -11.80
CA ARG A 210 -8.56 26.00 -12.24
C ARG A 210 -7.54 24.92 -11.98
N THR A 211 -6.29 25.26 -12.25
CA THR A 211 -5.16 24.35 -12.14
C THR A 211 -3.93 25.13 -11.75
N LEU A 212 -3.06 24.51 -10.98
CA LEU A 212 -1.75 25.03 -10.64
C LEU A 212 -0.71 23.95 -10.93
N LEU A 213 0.20 24.15 -11.86
CA LEU A 213 1.16 23.16 -12.33
C LEU A 213 2.60 23.58 -12.07
N THR A 214 3.47 22.59 -11.92
CA THR A 214 4.92 22.80 -11.80
C THR A 214 5.63 21.94 -12.83
N SER A 215 6.53 22.53 -13.62
CA SER A 215 7.32 21.83 -14.63
C SER A 215 8.76 22.34 -14.65
N ILE A 216 9.67 21.53 -15.19
CA ILE A 216 11.05 21.98 -15.47
C ILE A 216 11.02 22.71 -16.81
N HIS A 217 11.32 24.02 -16.79
CA HIS A 217 11.32 24.85 -17.98
C HIS A 217 12.64 24.76 -18.74
N GLU A 218 13.74 25.00 -18.04
CA GLU A 218 15.08 25.03 -18.61
C GLU A 218 16.07 24.38 -17.65
N ARG A 219 17.18 23.92 -18.23
CA ARG A 219 18.35 23.50 -17.45
C ARG A 219 19.61 24.10 -18.04
N CYS A 220 20.45 24.66 -17.17
CA CYS A 220 21.78 25.08 -17.53
C CYS A 220 22.68 23.85 -17.79
N PRO A 221 23.24 23.67 -19.00
CA PRO A 221 24.06 22.50 -19.33
C PRO A 221 25.36 22.41 -18.54
N THR A 222 25.91 23.55 -18.13
CA THR A 222 27.22 23.65 -17.49
C THR A 222 27.16 23.52 -15.97
N THR A 223 26.14 24.10 -15.32
CA THR A 223 26.00 24.07 -13.86
C THR A 223 25.00 23.02 -13.36
N GLY A 224 24.15 22.49 -14.25
CA GLY A 224 23.06 21.59 -13.87
C GLY A 224 21.93 22.30 -13.11
N ALA A 225 21.96 23.62 -13.00
CA ALA A 225 20.90 24.45 -12.41
C ALA A 225 19.61 24.28 -13.22
N GLU A 226 18.48 24.12 -12.52
CA GLU A 226 17.17 23.94 -13.13
C GLU A 226 16.29 25.15 -12.85
N THR A 227 15.55 25.56 -13.87
CA THR A 227 14.52 26.59 -13.78
C THR A 227 13.16 25.90 -13.74
N ILE A 228 12.43 26.10 -12.65
CA ILE A 228 11.07 25.57 -12.46
C ILE A 228 10.08 26.65 -12.89
N LEU A 229 9.16 26.26 -13.78
CA LEU A 229 8.01 27.07 -14.15
C LEU A 229 6.81 26.61 -13.33
N VAL A 230 6.13 27.58 -12.75
CA VAL A 230 4.83 27.42 -12.11
C VAL A 230 3.80 28.11 -12.97
N GLU A 231 2.78 27.38 -13.41
CA GLU A 231 1.69 27.90 -14.23
C GLU A 231 0.38 27.75 -13.47
N ALA A 232 -0.35 28.84 -13.30
CA ALA A 232 -1.71 28.85 -12.84
C ALA A 232 -2.65 29.20 -13.99
N GLU A 233 -3.71 28.42 -14.15
CA GLU A 233 -4.80 28.78 -15.04
C GLU A 233 -5.86 29.54 -14.25
N PRO A 234 -5.97 30.88 -14.38
CA PRO A 234 -6.97 31.64 -13.63
C PRO A 234 -8.39 31.26 -14.03
N ARG A 235 -9.31 31.31 -13.06
CA ARG A 235 -10.74 31.30 -13.33
C ARG A 235 -11.20 32.60 -13.97
N GLU A 236 -12.33 32.56 -14.65
CA GLU A 236 -12.95 33.72 -15.27
C GLU A 236 -13.21 34.82 -14.23
N GLY A 237 -12.62 36.00 -14.46
CA GLY A 237 -12.74 37.16 -13.55
C GLY A 237 -11.93 37.06 -12.26
N ALA A 238 -11.06 36.06 -12.10
CA ALA A 238 -10.22 35.92 -10.91
C ALA A 238 -9.11 36.97 -10.85
N ASP A 239 -8.91 37.57 -9.68
CA ASP A 239 -7.81 38.49 -9.40
C ASP A 239 -6.65 37.76 -8.69
N LEU A 240 -5.60 37.45 -9.46
CA LEU A 240 -4.40 36.79 -8.96
C LEU A 240 -3.48 37.72 -8.16
N SER A 241 -3.72 39.04 -8.11
CA SER A 241 -2.89 39.96 -7.33
C SER A 241 -2.91 39.68 -5.82
N THR A 242 -3.97 39.00 -5.37
CA THR A 242 -4.15 38.54 -3.99
C THR A 242 -3.43 37.23 -3.67
N LEU A 243 -2.87 36.56 -4.69
CA LEU A 243 -2.27 35.23 -4.59
C LEU A 243 -0.75 35.34 -4.40
N THR A 244 -0.25 34.71 -3.34
CA THR A 244 1.18 34.43 -3.16
C THR A 244 1.41 32.94 -3.34
N VAL A 245 2.41 32.59 -4.15
CA VAL A 245 2.81 31.21 -4.39
C VAL A 245 4.19 31.00 -3.78
N GLU A 246 4.41 29.86 -3.15
CA GLU A 246 5.69 29.46 -2.57
C GLU A 246 6.10 28.10 -3.12
N LEU A 247 7.26 28.07 -3.80
CA LEU A 247 7.88 26.82 -4.21
C LEU A 247 8.76 26.31 -3.07
N LEU A 248 8.65 25.04 -2.72
CA LEU A 248 9.41 24.41 -1.65
C LEU A 248 10.32 23.34 -2.24
N GLU A 249 11.61 23.35 -1.90
CA GLU A 249 12.52 22.27 -2.29
C GLU A 249 12.80 21.33 -1.12
N ARG A 250 12.60 20.03 -1.35
CA ARG A 250 13.01 18.98 -0.43
C ARG A 250 14.15 18.16 -1.05
N ARG A 251 15.16 17.88 -0.23
CA ARG A 251 16.32 17.03 -0.51
C ARG A 251 16.17 15.73 0.31
N ALA A 252 17.06 14.77 0.08
CA ALA A 252 16.92 13.40 0.58
C ALA A 252 16.66 13.27 2.11
N ASP A 253 17.19 14.19 2.93
CA ASP A 253 17.04 14.16 4.39
C ASP A 253 16.29 15.39 4.96
N GLY A 254 15.72 16.28 4.14
CA GLY A 254 15.00 17.45 4.67
C GLY A 254 14.67 18.56 3.68
N TRP A 255 14.09 19.65 4.17
CA TRP A 255 13.78 20.86 3.40
C TRP A 255 15.05 21.69 3.17
N ALA A 256 15.26 22.12 1.93
CA ALA A 256 16.44 22.91 1.57
C ALA A 256 16.14 24.41 1.54
N ARG A 257 15.08 24.81 0.83
CA ARG A 257 14.74 26.22 0.59
C ARG A 257 13.25 26.40 0.30
N SER A 258 12.78 27.63 0.48
CA SER A 258 11.50 28.10 -0.03
C SER A 258 11.65 29.40 -0.81
N TRP A 259 10.83 29.57 -1.85
CA TRP A 259 10.80 30.77 -2.68
C TRP A 259 9.37 31.29 -2.77
N PRO A 260 9.00 32.34 -2.03
CA PRO A 260 7.76 33.04 -2.24
C PRO A 260 7.88 33.95 -3.48
N PHE A 261 6.87 33.94 -4.34
CA PHE A 261 6.77 34.82 -5.50
C PHE A 261 5.29 35.08 -5.85
N VAL A 262 5.08 36.07 -6.71
CA VAL A 262 3.79 36.37 -7.32
C VAL A 262 3.79 35.90 -8.77
N LEU A 263 2.63 35.52 -9.26
CA LEU A 263 2.46 35.17 -10.67
C LEU A 263 2.36 36.46 -11.50
N ASP A 264 2.83 36.39 -12.74
CA ASP A 264 2.66 37.47 -13.70
C ASP A 264 1.20 37.57 -14.18
N ALA A 265 0.94 38.53 -15.09
CA ALA A 265 -0.40 38.74 -15.65
C ALA A 265 -0.95 37.54 -16.45
N TYR A 266 -0.09 36.58 -16.81
CA TYR A 266 -0.44 35.35 -17.52
C TYR A 266 -0.55 34.14 -16.58
N GLY A 267 -0.43 34.34 -15.26
CA GLY A 267 -0.47 33.26 -14.28
C GLY A 267 0.82 32.46 -14.19
N ARG A 268 1.97 33.02 -14.62
CA ARG A 268 3.25 32.31 -14.63
C ARG A 268 4.22 32.84 -13.59
N GLY A 269 4.99 31.95 -13.00
CA GLY A 269 6.11 32.28 -12.12
C GLY A 269 7.30 31.39 -12.39
N ILE A 270 8.50 31.97 -12.34
CA ILE A 270 9.75 31.27 -12.67
C ILE A 270 10.67 31.30 -11.46
N VAL A 271 11.18 30.13 -11.06
CA VAL A 271 12.13 29.99 -9.96
C VAL A 271 13.37 29.23 -10.44
N THR A 272 14.54 29.84 -10.32
CA THR A 272 15.81 29.19 -10.65
C THR A 272 16.43 28.55 -9.40
N LEU A 273 16.67 27.25 -9.47
CA LEU A 273 17.32 26.45 -8.44
C LEU A 273 18.83 26.46 -8.64
N GLY A 274 19.59 26.36 -7.54
CA GLY A 274 21.06 26.30 -7.59
C GLY A 274 21.66 25.00 -8.13
N GLY A 275 20.82 24.03 -8.51
CA GLY A 275 21.20 22.71 -9.00
C GLY A 275 19.96 21.93 -9.43
N ARG A 276 20.10 20.62 -9.63
CA ARG A 276 18.95 19.74 -9.97
C ARG A 276 17.96 19.66 -8.81
N ALA A 277 16.67 19.76 -9.09
CA ALA A 277 15.62 19.59 -8.08
C ALA A 277 15.48 18.11 -7.69
N ALA A 278 15.59 17.79 -6.40
CA ALA A 278 15.33 16.42 -5.93
C ALA A 278 13.81 16.15 -5.84
N SER A 279 13.10 16.93 -5.04
CA SER A 279 11.65 17.04 -5.08
C SER A 279 11.22 18.48 -4.81
N VAL A 280 10.09 18.88 -5.42
CA VAL A 280 9.52 20.21 -5.23
C VAL A 280 8.06 20.11 -4.81
N GLY A 281 7.70 20.91 -3.82
CA GLY A 281 6.33 21.13 -3.37
C GLY A 281 5.91 22.54 -3.68
N LEU A 282 4.62 22.82 -3.51
CA LEU A 282 4.04 24.11 -3.88
C LEU A 282 2.97 24.50 -2.87
N THR A 283 2.97 25.74 -2.42
CA THR A 283 1.91 26.30 -1.58
C THR A 283 1.34 27.54 -2.25
N ALA A 284 0.02 27.63 -2.36
CA ALA A 284 -0.66 28.82 -2.87
C ALA A 284 -1.59 29.39 -1.80
N ARG A 285 -1.36 30.65 -1.43
CA ARG A 285 -2.08 31.35 -0.36
C ARG A 285 -2.64 32.67 -0.88
N CYS A 286 -3.92 32.89 -0.66
CA CYS A 286 -4.57 34.16 -0.93
C CYS A 286 -4.68 34.97 0.38
N ASN A 287 -4.34 36.26 0.35
CA ASN A 287 -4.43 37.12 1.53
C ASN A 287 -5.86 37.32 2.05
N VAL A 288 -6.88 37.11 1.21
CA VAL A 288 -8.30 37.17 1.58
C VAL A 288 -8.85 35.79 1.98
N ARG A 289 -8.48 34.74 1.23
CA ARG A 289 -9.14 33.42 1.29
C ARG A 289 -8.35 32.35 2.02
N GLY A 290 -7.18 32.70 2.55
CA GLY A 290 -6.27 31.78 3.21
C GLY A 290 -5.59 30.80 2.25
N LEU A 291 -5.35 29.59 2.74
CA LEU A 291 -4.69 28.53 1.97
C LEU A 291 -5.60 28.03 0.84
N LEU A 292 -5.09 28.02 -0.38
CA LEU A 292 -5.83 27.58 -1.58
C LEU A 292 -5.33 26.25 -2.14
N ALA A 293 -4.01 26.01 -2.08
CA ALA A 293 -3.38 24.78 -2.54
C ALA A 293 -2.12 24.50 -1.71
N HIS A 294 -1.80 23.22 -1.49
CA HIS A 294 -0.59 22.76 -0.83
C HIS A 294 -0.20 21.35 -1.31
N ARG A 295 0.78 21.28 -2.21
CA ARG A 295 1.36 20.04 -2.73
C ARG A 295 2.61 19.68 -1.95
N GLU A 296 2.60 18.49 -1.37
CA GLU A 296 3.82 17.94 -0.77
C GLU A 296 4.91 17.75 -1.84
N PRO A 297 6.20 17.87 -1.47
CA PRO A 297 7.28 17.73 -2.43
C PRO A 297 7.32 16.36 -3.09
N ALA A 298 7.07 16.34 -4.40
CA ALA A 298 7.19 15.15 -5.22
C ALA A 298 8.43 15.25 -6.13
N PRO A 299 9.12 14.12 -6.41
CA PRO A 299 10.20 14.12 -7.38
C PRO A 299 9.64 14.27 -8.80
N PHE A 300 10.41 14.91 -9.69
CA PHE A 300 10.12 14.84 -11.11
C PHE A 300 10.46 13.45 -11.66
N TRP A 301 9.59 12.90 -12.51
CA TRP A 301 9.87 11.69 -13.28
C TRP A 301 10.94 12.01 -14.33
N ARG A 302 12.15 11.45 -14.18
CA ARG A 302 13.33 11.80 -14.99
C ARG A 302 13.92 10.65 -15.79
N THR A 303 13.85 9.43 -15.25
CA THR A 303 14.45 8.24 -15.85
C THR A 303 13.55 7.04 -15.63
N VAL A 304 13.39 6.22 -16.67
CA VAL A 304 12.82 4.89 -16.55
C VAL A 304 13.97 3.90 -16.69
N ASN A 305 14.30 3.23 -15.59
CA ASN A 305 15.30 2.17 -15.60
C ASN A 305 14.56 0.85 -15.83
N TRP A 306 14.82 0.21 -16.97
CA TRP A 306 14.30 -1.12 -17.24
C TRP A 306 15.42 -2.14 -17.13
N SER A 307 15.33 -3.02 -16.14
CA SER A 307 16.07 -4.26 -16.12
C SER A 307 15.27 -5.35 -16.85
N MET A 308 15.70 -5.74 -18.05
CA MET A 308 15.19 -6.95 -18.69
C MET A 308 16.02 -8.13 -18.19
N GLY A 309 15.38 -9.03 -17.44
CA GLY A 309 15.92 -10.36 -17.20
C GLY A 309 15.64 -11.22 -18.43
N PHE A 310 16.64 -11.45 -19.26
CA PHE A 310 16.51 -12.45 -20.31
C PHE A 310 16.61 -13.82 -19.65
N ALA A 311 15.62 -14.68 -19.90
CA ALA A 311 15.67 -16.06 -19.45
C ALA A 311 16.88 -16.74 -20.09
N ALA A 312 17.98 -16.84 -19.34
CA ALA A 312 19.22 -17.45 -19.78
C ALA A 312 19.04 -18.96 -19.91
N GLN A 313 18.27 -19.55 -18.99
CA GLN A 313 17.97 -20.98 -18.99
C GLN A 313 16.65 -21.23 -18.25
N ARG A 314 15.77 -22.05 -18.84
CA ARG A 314 14.58 -22.58 -18.18
C ARG A 314 14.82 -24.04 -17.84
N GLY A 315 14.39 -24.44 -16.66
CA GLY A 315 14.50 -25.81 -16.19
C GLY A 315 13.23 -26.23 -15.46
N ARG A 316 13.13 -27.54 -15.25
CA ARG A 316 12.06 -28.17 -14.51
C ARG A 316 12.69 -29.11 -13.50
N VAL A 317 12.25 -29.03 -12.26
CA VAL A 317 12.72 -29.88 -11.17
C VAL A 317 11.57 -30.73 -10.64
N ALA A 318 11.79 -32.03 -10.56
CA ALA A 318 10.88 -32.95 -9.88
C ALA A 318 11.24 -32.98 -8.38
N VAL A 319 10.32 -32.52 -7.54
CA VAL A 319 10.42 -32.58 -6.08
C VAL A 319 9.88 -33.95 -5.62
N PRO A 320 10.69 -34.77 -4.92
CA PRO A 320 10.26 -36.07 -4.43
C PRO A 320 9.11 -36.00 -3.42
N SER A 321 8.30 -37.07 -3.35
CA SER A 321 7.24 -37.22 -2.33
C SER A 321 7.85 -37.40 -0.94
N GLY A 322 7.33 -36.67 0.05
CA GLY A 322 7.64 -36.79 1.48
C GLY A 322 6.51 -37.40 2.31
N GLY A 323 5.58 -38.12 1.66
CA GLY A 323 4.41 -38.76 2.27
C GLY A 323 3.07 -38.09 1.89
N ARG A 324 1.96 -38.55 2.49
CA ARG A 324 0.58 -38.11 2.12
C ARG A 324 0.37 -36.59 2.25
N ALA A 325 1.01 -35.95 3.22
CA ALA A 325 0.93 -34.51 3.45
C ALA A 325 1.90 -33.69 2.57
N ARG A 326 2.79 -34.35 1.81
CA ARG A 326 3.84 -33.73 0.98
C ARG A 326 4.00 -34.52 -0.33
N PRO A 327 3.02 -34.46 -1.26
CA PRO A 327 3.05 -35.22 -2.50
C PRO A 327 4.23 -34.80 -3.40
N ALA A 328 4.60 -35.68 -4.35
CA ALA A 328 5.56 -35.34 -5.39
C ALA A 328 5.02 -34.20 -6.25
N ALA A 329 5.89 -33.27 -6.63
CA ALA A 329 5.50 -32.09 -7.40
C ALA A 329 6.55 -31.80 -8.47
N THR A 330 6.13 -31.14 -9.54
CA THR A 330 7.03 -30.67 -10.60
C THR A 330 7.02 -29.15 -10.57
N GLN A 331 8.20 -28.53 -10.49
CA GLN A 331 8.34 -27.08 -10.39
C GLN A 331 9.19 -26.57 -11.56
N ASP A 332 8.69 -25.56 -12.25
CA ASP A 332 9.44 -24.87 -13.30
C ASP A 332 10.28 -23.75 -12.65
N PHE A 333 11.46 -23.47 -13.22
CA PHE A 333 12.33 -22.38 -12.80
C PHE A 333 13.05 -21.74 -13.99
N THR A 334 13.43 -20.47 -13.84
CA THR A 334 14.11 -19.66 -14.84
C THR A 334 15.32 -18.95 -14.22
N PHE A 335 16.49 -19.16 -14.80
CA PHE A 335 17.65 -18.30 -14.54
C PHE A 335 17.59 -17.06 -15.44
N TYR A 336 17.85 -15.89 -14.86
CA TYR A 336 17.87 -14.64 -15.60
C TYR A 336 19.29 -14.09 -15.71
N ASP A 337 19.65 -13.66 -16.92
CA ASP A 337 20.73 -12.70 -17.14
C ASP A 337 20.11 -11.29 -17.14
N VAL A 338 20.61 -10.44 -16.24
CA VAL A 338 20.06 -9.10 -16.08
C VAL A 338 20.89 -8.12 -16.88
N GLN A 339 20.30 -7.59 -17.95
CA GLN A 339 20.82 -6.39 -18.61
C GLN A 339 20.11 -5.15 -18.05
N HIS A 340 20.91 -4.17 -17.66
CA HIS A 340 20.43 -2.88 -17.19
C HIS A 340 20.43 -1.90 -18.36
N HIS A 341 19.23 -1.55 -18.84
CA HIS A 341 19.04 -0.49 -19.80
C HIS A 341 18.39 0.70 -19.09
N SER A 342 19.12 1.80 -18.99
CA SER A 342 18.60 3.06 -18.46
C SER A 342 18.24 3.97 -19.63
N ILE A 343 16.97 4.34 -19.74
CA ILE A 343 16.52 5.36 -20.69
C ILE A 343 16.27 6.65 -19.90
N GLY A 344 16.94 7.72 -20.32
CA GLY A 344 16.94 9.01 -19.64
C GLY A 344 18.34 9.36 -19.10
N GLU A 345 18.42 10.47 -18.39
CA GLU A 345 19.69 11.01 -17.92
C GLU A 345 20.07 10.43 -16.54
N ALA A 346 21.20 9.72 -16.49
CA ALA A 346 21.76 9.28 -15.22
C ALA A 346 22.01 10.48 -14.28
N PRO A 347 21.76 10.33 -12.97
CA PRO A 347 22.08 11.40 -12.02
C PRO A 347 23.59 11.60 -11.99
N THR A 348 24.03 12.81 -12.37
CA THR A 348 25.43 13.23 -12.36
C THR A 348 25.92 13.60 -10.95
N GLU A 349 25.01 13.94 -10.03
CA GLU A 349 25.35 14.24 -8.64
C GLU A 349 25.48 12.97 -7.79
N VAL A 350 26.73 12.52 -7.62
CA VAL A 350 27.10 11.31 -6.86
C VAL A 350 26.60 11.35 -5.40
N ALA A 351 26.56 12.53 -4.78
CA ALA A 351 26.19 12.68 -3.37
C ALA A 351 24.68 12.51 -3.13
N VAL A 352 23.83 13.18 -3.91
CA VAL A 352 22.36 13.11 -3.75
C VAL A 352 21.87 11.69 -4.04
N SER A 353 22.32 11.07 -5.13
CA SER A 353 21.93 9.69 -5.45
C SER A 353 22.45 8.68 -4.44
N ARG A 354 23.67 8.87 -3.92
CA ARG A 354 24.19 8.02 -2.84
C ARG A 354 23.35 8.17 -1.58
N LEU A 355 22.99 9.39 -1.19
CA LEU A 355 22.19 9.65 0.00
C LEU A 355 20.77 9.11 -0.15
N SER A 356 20.10 9.37 -1.27
CA SER A 356 18.77 8.78 -1.56
C SER A 356 18.79 7.26 -1.46
N ARG A 357 19.82 6.59 -2.03
CA ARG A 357 19.98 5.14 -1.89
C ARG A 357 20.17 4.70 -0.43
N LEU A 358 20.93 5.46 0.37
CA LEU A 358 21.13 5.18 1.79
C LEU A 358 19.86 5.39 2.61
N VAL A 359 19.05 6.40 2.29
CA VAL A 359 17.74 6.69 2.90
C VAL A 359 16.74 5.60 2.52
N SER A 360 16.60 5.23 1.25
CA SER A 360 15.73 4.13 0.85
C SER A 360 16.15 2.80 1.48
N ARG A 361 17.46 2.52 1.60
CA ARG A 361 17.94 1.35 2.37
C ARG A 361 17.60 1.46 3.86
N ARG A 362 17.63 2.67 4.43
CA ARG A 362 17.23 2.92 5.82
C ARG A 362 15.72 2.71 5.99
N GLU A 363 14.90 3.15 5.05
CA GLU A 363 13.44 2.93 5.04
C GLU A 363 13.09 1.45 4.86
N VAL A 364 13.75 0.75 3.93
CA VAL A 364 13.60 -0.70 3.77
C VAL A 364 14.03 -1.46 5.02
N ARG A 365 15.00 -0.94 5.79
CA ARG A 365 15.35 -1.48 7.11
C ARG A 365 14.31 -1.11 8.17
N ARG A 366 13.78 0.12 8.15
CA ARG A 366 12.85 0.67 9.16
C ARG A 366 11.38 0.26 8.98
N GLY A 367 10.94 -0.07 7.78
CA GLY A 367 9.52 -0.12 7.41
C GLY A 367 8.95 -1.53 7.32
N THR A 368 8.17 -1.86 8.34
CA THR A 368 7.06 -2.84 8.34
C THR A 368 6.06 -2.54 7.22
N THR A 369 5.95 -3.45 6.25
CA THR A 369 4.73 -3.60 5.44
C THR A 369 3.84 -4.68 6.06
N ALA A 370 2.55 -4.73 5.70
CA ALA A 370 1.65 -5.81 6.10
C ALA A 370 2.15 -7.21 5.65
N ASP A 371 3.12 -7.26 4.74
CA ASP A 371 3.79 -8.48 4.27
C ASP A 371 4.96 -8.94 5.16
N ASP A 372 5.36 -8.16 6.17
CA ASP A 372 6.51 -8.45 7.04
C ASP A 372 6.18 -9.34 8.24
N GLU A 373 4.88 -9.61 8.49
CA GLU A 373 4.39 -10.51 9.54
C GLU A 373 3.33 -11.43 8.95
N LEU A 374 3.60 -12.75 8.93
CA LEU A 374 2.74 -13.74 8.30
C LEU A 374 2.42 -14.88 9.22
N ILE A 375 1.19 -15.38 9.05
CA ILE A 375 0.65 -16.54 9.73
C ILE A 375 0.19 -17.52 8.65
N PHE A 376 0.75 -18.73 8.69
CA PHE A 376 0.30 -19.88 7.90
C PHE A 376 -0.52 -20.78 8.81
N VAL A 377 -1.77 -21.02 8.45
CA VAL A 377 -2.65 -21.94 9.18
C VAL A 377 -2.38 -23.38 8.76
N PRO A 378 -2.79 -24.39 9.55
CA PRO A 378 -2.66 -25.80 9.15
C PRO A 378 -3.28 -26.06 7.77
N GLY A 379 -2.54 -26.72 6.88
CA GLY A 379 -2.92 -26.99 5.51
C GLY A 379 -2.49 -25.92 4.48
N ASP A 380 -1.93 -24.79 4.91
CA ASP A 380 -1.52 -23.67 4.04
C ASP A 380 -0.07 -23.82 3.50
N ARG A 381 0.41 -25.07 3.37
CA ARG A 381 1.81 -25.34 2.97
C ARG A 381 2.15 -24.79 1.59
N GLU A 382 1.25 -24.92 0.63
CA GLU A 382 1.49 -24.44 -0.74
C GLU A 382 1.80 -22.94 -0.74
N ARG A 383 0.98 -22.15 -0.05
CA ARG A 383 1.21 -20.71 0.13
C ARG A 383 2.52 -20.42 0.86
N ALA A 384 2.86 -21.18 1.89
CA ALA A 384 4.12 -21.02 2.61
C ALA A 384 5.33 -21.29 1.71
N VAL A 385 5.28 -22.36 0.92
CA VAL A 385 6.33 -22.72 -0.04
C VAL A 385 6.49 -21.64 -1.10
N ASP A 386 5.39 -21.21 -1.73
CA ASP A 386 5.40 -20.17 -2.75
C ASP A 386 5.93 -18.84 -2.21
N PHE A 387 5.52 -18.49 -0.99
CA PHE A 387 6.00 -17.29 -0.32
C PHE A 387 7.52 -17.32 -0.16
N ILE A 388 8.06 -18.37 0.46
CA ILE A 388 9.50 -18.50 0.73
C ILE A 388 10.29 -18.53 -0.59
N ARG A 389 9.83 -19.30 -1.59
CA ARG A 389 10.46 -19.37 -2.93
C ARG A 389 10.48 -18.01 -3.61
N ALA A 390 9.38 -17.27 -3.59
CA ALA A 390 9.31 -15.93 -4.18
C ALA A 390 10.28 -14.94 -3.54
N ARG A 391 10.58 -15.09 -2.24
CA ARG A 391 11.56 -14.25 -1.53
C ARG A 391 12.99 -14.66 -1.88
N LEU A 392 13.29 -15.95 -1.82
CA LEU A 392 14.59 -16.49 -2.22
C LEU A 392 14.93 -16.18 -3.68
N GLY A 393 13.92 -16.15 -4.57
CA GLY A 393 14.12 -15.84 -5.98
C GLY A 393 14.41 -14.36 -6.28
N ARG A 394 14.03 -13.46 -5.38
CA ARG A 394 14.30 -12.02 -5.48
C ARG A 394 15.68 -11.63 -4.97
N ALA A 395 16.44 -12.56 -4.39
CA ALA A 395 17.78 -12.29 -3.89
C ALA A 395 18.70 -11.78 -5.01
N THR A 396 19.46 -10.73 -4.72
CA THR A 396 20.40 -10.11 -5.67
C THR A 396 21.87 -10.32 -5.30
N THR A 397 22.14 -10.55 -4.01
CA THR A 397 23.47 -10.65 -3.41
C THR A 397 23.62 -11.85 -2.49
N ARG A 398 22.57 -12.26 -1.76
CA ARG A 398 22.61 -13.49 -0.94
C ARG A 398 21.25 -14.12 -0.74
N ALA A 399 21.24 -15.44 -0.74
CA ALA A 399 20.11 -16.28 -0.36
C ALA A 399 20.62 -17.35 0.63
N LEU A 400 20.28 -17.19 1.91
CA LEU A 400 20.71 -18.10 2.98
C LEU A 400 19.49 -18.55 3.78
N VAL A 401 19.41 -19.85 3.99
CA VAL A 401 18.44 -20.52 4.87
C VAL A 401 19.20 -21.08 6.06
N VAL A 402 18.81 -20.70 7.26
CA VAL A 402 19.31 -21.28 8.50
C VAL A 402 18.19 -22.14 9.08
N ASP A 403 18.36 -23.46 9.06
CA ASP A 403 17.37 -24.39 9.61
C ASP A 403 18.09 -25.64 10.16
N PRO A 404 17.94 -25.98 11.45
CA PRO A 404 18.58 -27.15 12.02
C PRO A 404 18.16 -28.48 11.37
N PHE A 405 16.99 -28.51 10.76
CA PHE A 405 16.31 -29.73 10.32
C PHE A 405 16.05 -29.79 8.81
N VAL A 406 16.84 -29.08 7.98
CA VAL A 406 16.77 -29.17 6.50
C VAL A 406 16.63 -30.62 6.07
N GLU A 407 15.89 -30.96 5.04
CA GLU A 407 15.80 -32.32 4.50
C GLU A 407 16.29 -32.33 3.04
N PRO A 408 16.68 -33.51 2.51
CA PRO A 408 17.02 -33.63 1.09
C PRO A 408 15.94 -33.05 0.17
N ARG A 409 14.66 -33.18 0.54
CA ARG A 409 13.51 -32.60 -0.18
C ARG A 409 13.55 -31.07 -0.21
N ASP A 410 14.03 -30.42 0.85
CA ASP A 410 14.08 -28.96 0.93
C ASP A 410 15.08 -28.35 -0.07
N LEU A 411 16.12 -29.11 -0.45
CA LEU A 411 17.08 -28.70 -1.48
C LEU A 411 16.39 -28.51 -2.84
N TYR A 412 15.42 -29.37 -3.14
CA TYR A 412 14.61 -29.28 -4.35
C TYR A 412 13.53 -28.20 -4.21
N GLU A 413 12.81 -28.21 -3.10
CA GLU A 413 11.63 -27.36 -2.87
C GLU A 413 11.97 -25.88 -2.63
N PHE A 414 13.13 -25.57 -2.05
CA PHE A 414 13.54 -24.19 -1.75
C PHE A 414 14.91 -23.82 -2.31
N GLY A 415 15.72 -24.82 -2.68
CA GLY A 415 17.07 -24.60 -3.18
C GLY A 415 17.16 -24.38 -4.68
N ILE A 416 16.06 -24.50 -5.44
CA ILE A 416 15.96 -24.30 -6.90
C ILE A 416 14.76 -23.41 -7.23
N GLN A 417 15.00 -22.14 -7.53
CA GLN A 417 13.98 -21.12 -7.77
C GLN A 417 14.42 -20.11 -8.82
N ASP A 418 13.46 -19.38 -9.39
CA ASP A 418 13.66 -18.26 -10.31
C ASP A 418 14.66 -17.26 -9.74
N ARG A 419 15.82 -17.06 -10.36
CA ARG A 419 16.89 -16.22 -9.79
C ARG A 419 17.92 -15.73 -10.79
N ARG A 420 18.82 -14.85 -10.33
CA ARG A 420 20.03 -14.45 -11.06
C ARG A 420 21.05 -15.58 -11.08
N ARG A 421 21.70 -15.79 -12.23
CA ARG A 421 22.78 -16.76 -12.39
C ARG A 421 23.98 -16.41 -11.48
N GLY A 422 24.63 -17.43 -10.96
CA GLY A 422 25.76 -17.33 -10.03
C GLY A 422 25.39 -17.12 -8.56
N LEU A 423 24.09 -17.15 -8.21
CA LEU A 423 23.62 -16.97 -6.83
C LEU A 423 22.94 -18.25 -6.30
N ALA A 424 23.75 -19.16 -5.74
CA ALA A 424 23.27 -20.37 -5.09
C ALA A 424 22.53 -20.07 -3.76
N THR A 425 21.53 -20.90 -3.44
CA THR A 425 20.90 -20.87 -2.11
C THR A 425 21.80 -21.63 -1.15
N THR A 426 22.23 -20.99 -0.07
CA THR A 426 23.01 -21.64 0.98
C THR A 426 22.10 -22.12 2.09
N PHE A 427 22.19 -23.39 2.46
CA PHE A 427 21.50 -23.98 3.60
C PHE A 427 22.52 -24.20 4.72
N LEU A 428 22.29 -23.57 5.87
CA LEU A 428 23.05 -23.78 7.08
C LEU A 428 22.23 -24.66 8.04
N ARG A 429 22.79 -25.82 8.39
CA ARG A 429 22.12 -26.88 9.14
C ARG A 429 22.91 -27.30 10.38
N SER A 430 22.21 -27.73 11.43
CA SER A 430 22.82 -28.43 12.56
C SER A 430 23.24 -29.88 12.20
N PRO A 431 24.42 -30.36 12.66
CA PRO A 431 24.83 -31.75 12.48
C PRO A 431 23.97 -32.75 13.28
N ALA A 432 23.11 -32.27 14.17
CA ALA A 432 22.18 -33.11 14.93
C ALA A 432 21.24 -33.89 14.00
N GLY A 433 21.09 -35.18 14.26
CA GLY A 433 20.19 -36.07 13.51
C GLY A 433 20.73 -36.56 12.17
N LEU A 434 21.95 -36.22 11.76
CA LEU A 434 22.53 -36.73 10.50
C LEU A 434 22.77 -38.25 10.51
N ASN A 435 22.94 -38.84 11.69
CA ASN A 435 23.09 -40.29 11.89
C ASN A 435 21.75 -41.03 11.91
N ALA A 436 20.62 -40.32 11.80
CA ALA A 436 19.31 -40.95 11.78
C ALA A 436 19.16 -41.79 10.51
N ALA A 437 18.79 -43.06 10.70
CA ALA A 437 18.56 -44.01 9.62
C ALA A 437 17.39 -43.55 8.73
N THR A 438 17.66 -43.40 7.44
CA THR A 438 16.69 -42.99 6.42
C THR A 438 16.72 -43.99 5.28
N SER A 439 15.55 -44.54 4.91
CA SER A 439 15.45 -45.50 3.82
C SER A 439 15.30 -44.81 2.47
N LEU A 440 16.15 -45.19 1.52
CA LEU A 440 16.09 -44.77 0.12
C LEU A 440 15.48 -45.88 -0.74
N PRO A 441 14.59 -45.58 -1.70
CA PRO A 441 13.93 -46.58 -2.54
C PRO A 441 14.88 -47.52 -3.31
N ASP A 442 16.11 -47.10 -3.59
CA ASP A 442 17.05 -47.86 -4.45
C ASP A 442 18.44 -48.10 -3.82
N LEU A 443 18.73 -47.50 -2.67
CA LEU A 443 20.06 -47.55 -2.03
C LEU A 443 20.02 -48.22 -0.64
N GLY A 444 18.84 -48.55 -0.12
CA GLY A 444 18.71 -49.11 1.23
C GLY A 444 18.72 -48.05 2.33
N THR A 445 19.03 -48.46 3.55
CA THR A 445 18.96 -47.57 4.73
C THR A 445 20.32 -46.95 5.01
N HIS A 446 20.43 -45.65 4.81
CA HIS A 446 21.65 -44.89 5.09
C HIS A 446 21.38 -43.77 6.08
N PRO A 447 22.43 -43.24 6.74
CA PRO A 447 22.32 -42.01 7.50
C PRO A 447 21.80 -40.85 6.64
N LEU A 448 20.98 -39.98 7.24
CA LEU A 448 20.48 -38.76 6.60
C LEU A 448 21.60 -37.89 6.01
N GLY A 449 22.75 -37.82 6.70
CA GLY A 449 23.93 -37.09 6.22
C GLY A 449 24.43 -37.60 4.87
N HIS A 450 24.48 -38.93 4.69
CA HIS A 450 24.87 -39.55 3.43
C HIS A 450 23.88 -39.20 2.31
N HIS A 451 22.58 -39.23 2.61
CA HIS A 451 21.57 -38.86 1.63
C HIS A 451 21.71 -37.39 1.18
N LEU A 452 21.96 -36.45 2.10
CA LEU A 452 22.21 -35.05 1.74
C LEU A 452 23.46 -34.86 0.89
N GLN A 453 24.55 -35.58 1.17
CA GLN A 453 25.76 -35.54 0.35
C GLN A 453 25.46 -35.97 -1.09
N LEU A 454 24.79 -37.10 -1.26
CA LEU A 454 24.42 -37.61 -2.59
C LEU A 454 23.56 -36.61 -3.36
N GLN A 455 22.50 -36.05 -2.74
CA GLN A 455 21.64 -35.09 -3.40
C GLN A 455 22.37 -33.77 -3.72
N THR A 456 23.22 -33.29 -2.82
CA THR A 456 24.01 -32.07 -3.06
C THR A 456 24.97 -32.26 -4.24
N ARG A 457 25.64 -33.42 -4.32
CA ARG A 457 26.53 -33.76 -5.45
C ARG A 457 25.77 -33.92 -6.75
N HIS A 458 24.62 -34.59 -6.72
CA HIS A 458 23.75 -34.74 -7.87
C HIS A 458 23.32 -33.39 -8.45
N LEU A 459 22.80 -32.50 -7.59
CA LEU A 459 22.39 -31.15 -7.99
C LEU A 459 23.56 -30.31 -8.47
N ARG A 460 24.75 -30.44 -7.86
CA ARG A 460 25.97 -29.77 -8.32
C ARG A 460 26.42 -30.24 -9.70
N GLY A 461 26.27 -31.52 -10.01
CA GLY A 461 26.54 -32.06 -11.36
C GLY A 461 25.60 -31.49 -12.43
N GLN A 462 24.36 -31.17 -12.07
CA GLN A 462 23.35 -30.64 -13.00
C GLN A 462 23.38 -29.12 -13.15
N LEU A 463 23.56 -28.39 -12.04
CA LEU A 463 23.39 -26.93 -11.97
C LEU A 463 24.72 -26.18 -11.81
N GLY A 464 25.84 -26.88 -11.58
CA GLY A 464 27.15 -26.26 -11.42
C GLY A 464 27.19 -25.27 -10.25
N ALA A 465 27.58 -24.03 -10.52
CA ALA A 465 27.68 -22.95 -9.53
C ALA A 465 26.31 -22.48 -9.00
N ASP A 466 25.21 -22.82 -9.69
CA ASP A 466 23.85 -22.45 -9.30
C ASP A 466 23.20 -23.48 -8.37
N ALA A 467 23.87 -24.62 -8.11
CA ALA A 467 23.37 -25.66 -7.23
C ALA A 467 23.28 -25.18 -5.77
N PRO A 468 22.25 -25.59 -5.02
CA PRO A 468 22.17 -25.28 -3.60
C PRO A 468 23.38 -25.86 -2.84
N VAL A 469 23.86 -25.09 -1.86
CA VAL A 469 25.02 -25.45 -1.03
C VAL A 469 24.54 -25.80 0.36
N VAL A 470 24.98 -26.93 0.92
CA VAL A 470 24.65 -27.32 2.30
C VAL A 470 25.90 -27.23 3.17
N LEU A 471 25.81 -26.43 4.23
CA LEU A 471 26.85 -26.22 5.22
C LEU A 471 26.36 -26.69 6.60
N LEU A 472 27.27 -27.28 7.36
CA LEU A 472 27.07 -27.75 8.71
C LEU A 472 27.60 -26.73 9.70
N MET A 473 26.71 -26.31 10.61
CA MET A 473 27.04 -25.50 11.78
C MET A 473 28.07 -26.24 12.62
N ASN A 474 29.15 -25.54 12.98
CA ASN A 474 30.21 -26.10 13.80
C ASN A 474 30.24 -25.41 15.17
N THR A 475 30.65 -24.14 15.18
CA THR A 475 30.85 -23.31 16.38
C THR A 475 29.59 -22.55 16.78
N ILE A 476 28.91 -21.92 15.82
CA ILE A 476 27.69 -21.14 16.03
C ILE A 476 26.50 -22.02 15.67
N VAL A 477 25.74 -22.43 16.69
CA VAL A 477 24.54 -23.27 16.54
C VAL A 477 23.30 -22.40 16.67
N PHE A 478 22.49 -22.36 15.61
CA PHE A 478 21.18 -21.75 15.66
C PHE A 478 20.14 -22.80 16.09
N HIS A 479 19.30 -22.45 17.06
CA HIS A 479 18.07 -23.19 17.35
C HIS A 479 16.88 -22.63 16.54
N ASP A 480 16.91 -21.33 16.28
CA ASP A 480 15.91 -20.62 15.50
C ASP A 480 16.14 -20.80 14.00
N ARG A 481 15.07 -20.64 13.22
CA ARG A 481 15.16 -20.69 11.76
C ARG A 481 15.15 -19.30 11.18
N LEU A 482 16.05 -19.07 10.23
CA LEU A 482 16.20 -17.78 9.57
C LEU A 482 16.14 -17.94 8.06
N LEU A 483 15.51 -16.97 7.41
CA LEU A 483 15.61 -16.76 5.97
C LEU A 483 16.29 -15.42 5.73
N VAL A 484 17.44 -15.44 5.06
CA VAL A 484 18.23 -14.26 4.74
C VAL A 484 18.19 -14.03 3.23
N VAL A 485 17.66 -12.87 2.85
CA VAL A 485 17.57 -12.41 1.46
C VAL A 485 18.21 -11.03 1.39
N ASP A 486 19.38 -10.93 0.75
CA ASP A 486 20.18 -9.71 0.72
C ASP A 486 20.47 -9.19 2.15
N ASP A 487 20.03 -7.98 2.47
CA ASP A 487 20.21 -7.40 3.80
C ASP A 487 18.99 -7.64 4.73
N ALA A 488 17.96 -8.36 4.26
CA ALA A 488 16.78 -8.68 5.04
C ALA A 488 16.93 -10.05 5.72
N VAL A 489 16.49 -10.13 6.98
CA VAL A 489 16.42 -11.37 7.75
C VAL A 489 14.99 -11.58 8.20
N TRP A 490 14.48 -12.79 8.00
CA TRP A 490 13.19 -13.25 8.49
C TRP A 490 13.40 -14.37 9.49
N MET A 491 12.65 -14.36 10.58
CA MET A 491 12.53 -15.45 11.52
C MET A 491 11.34 -16.33 11.16
N MET A 492 11.49 -17.65 11.27
CA MET A 492 10.42 -18.61 11.02
C MET A 492 10.18 -19.45 12.28
N GLY A 493 8.92 -19.61 12.66
CA GLY A 493 8.52 -20.41 13.83
C GLY A 493 8.73 -21.92 13.63
N HIS A 494 8.64 -22.40 12.39
CA HIS A 494 8.80 -23.82 12.05
C HIS A 494 9.89 -24.03 11.01
N SER A 495 10.45 -25.24 11.00
CA SER A 495 11.39 -25.68 9.96
C SER A 495 10.69 -25.81 8.61
N LEU A 496 11.47 -25.71 7.53
CA LEU A 496 10.99 -25.78 6.15
C LEU A 496 10.19 -27.05 5.88
N ASN A 497 10.58 -28.17 6.48
CA ASN A 497 9.90 -29.45 6.36
C ASN A 497 8.52 -29.49 7.05
N GLN A 498 8.21 -28.54 7.96
CA GLN A 498 6.96 -28.48 8.74
C GLN A 498 6.08 -27.26 8.46
N VAL A 499 6.61 -26.20 7.85
CA VAL A 499 5.86 -24.94 7.64
C VAL A 499 4.53 -25.17 6.89
N GLY A 500 3.44 -24.66 7.48
CA GLY A 500 2.09 -24.73 6.91
C GLY A 500 1.47 -26.14 6.83
N LEU A 501 2.05 -27.16 7.48
CA LEU A 501 1.50 -28.52 7.48
C LEU A 501 0.39 -28.71 8.52
N THR A 502 0.76 -29.03 9.75
CA THR A 502 -0.16 -29.50 10.79
C THR A 502 -0.42 -28.45 11.87
N GLU A 503 0.45 -27.47 11.99
CA GLU A 503 0.42 -26.44 13.04
C GLU A 503 0.44 -25.04 12.43
N ILE A 504 0.03 -24.06 13.24
CA ILE A 504 0.13 -22.64 12.86
C ILE A 504 1.62 -22.26 12.84
N SER A 505 2.11 -21.80 11.70
CA SER A 505 3.48 -21.31 11.55
C SER A 505 3.48 -19.80 11.37
N THR A 506 4.45 -19.12 11.98
CA THR A 506 4.64 -17.68 11.80
C THR A 506 5.95 -17.38 11.11
N MET A 507 5.99 -16.28 10.37
CA MET A 507 7.20 -15.75 9.75
C MET A 507 7.22 -14.24 9.88
N VAL A 508 8.31 -13.70 10.45
CA VAL A 508 8.42 -12.29 10.80
C VAL A 508 9.73 -11.72 10.30
N ARG A 509 9.70 -10.58 9.64
CA ARG A 509 10.89 -9.87 9.21
C ARG A 509 11.48 -9.04 10.36
N LEU A 510 12.80 -9.14 10.54
CA LEU A 510 13.52 -8.35 11.54
C LEU A 510 13.69 -6.90 11.07
N ARG A 511 13.31 -5.94 11.93
CA ARG A 511 13.45 -4.50 11.70
C ARG A 511 14.90 -3.99 11.82
N ALA A 512 15.73 -4.69 12.57
CA ALA A 512 17.16 -4.38 12.74
C ALA A 512 17.97 -5.67 12.55
N PRO A 513 18.12 -6.13 11.29
CA PRO A 513 18.71 -7.44 11.01
C PRO A 513 20.22 -7.47 11.20
N GLU A 514 20.90 -6.34 11.40
CA GLU A 514 22.37 -6.22 11.28
C GLU A 514 23.11 -7.16 12.22
N ALA A 515 22.70 -7.22 13.48
CA ALA A 515 23.31 -8.11 14.46
C ALA A 515 23.12 -9.58 14.06
N MET A 516 21.88 -9.97 13.75
CA MET A 516 21.56 -11.35 13.35
C MET A 516 22.26 -11.76 12.05
N LEU A 517 22.29 -10.86 11.07
CA LEU A 517 22.95 -11.04 9.79
C LEU A 517 24.45 -11.22 9.97
N SER A 518 25.08 -10.43 10.85
CA SER A 518 26.51 -10.57 11.15
C SER A 518 26.84 -11.94 11.76
N VAL A 519 25.99 -12.45 12.65
CA VAL A 519 26.14 -13.78 13.26
C VAL A 519 25.92 -14.87 12.22
N ALA A 520 24.90 -14.75 11.37
CA ALA A 520 24.63 -15.72 10.31
C ALA A 520 25.76 -15.80 9.27
N VAL A 521 26.31 -14.66 8.85
CA VAL A 521 27.46 -14.61 7.93
C VAL A 521 28.70 -15.23 8.58
N ARG A 522 28.97 -14.93 9.85
CA ARG A 522 30.08 -15.53 10.59
C ARG A 522 29.90 -17.05 10.72
N ALA A 523 28.69 -17.51 11.00
CA ALA A 523 28.41 -18.94 11.10
C ALA A 523 28.64 -19.66 9.76
N VAL A 524 28.29 -19.04 8.63
CA VAL A 524 28.60 -19.56 7.29
C VAL A 524 30.11 -19.65 7.05
N GLN A 525 30.89 -18.66 7.50
CA GLN A 525 32.36 -18.65 7.37
C GLN A 525 33.04 -19.74 8.20
N GLU A 526 32.48 -20.08 9.37
CA GLU A 526 32.99 -21.09 10.29
C GLU A 526 32.41 -22.50 10.02
N ALA A 527 31.44 -22.62 9.11
CA ALA A 527 30.74 -23.87 8.81
C ALA A 527 31.54 -24.80 7.88
N GLN A 528 31.23 -26.09 7.95
CA GLN A 528 31.84 -27.13 7.13
C GLN A 528 30.88 -27.60 6.03
N PRO A 529 31.32 -27.76 4.77
CA PRO A 529 30.47 -28.33 3.73
C PRO A 529 30.00 -29.75 4.08
N ILE A 530 28.75 -30.08 3.75
CA ILE A 530 28.19 -31.42 3.97
C ILE A 530 29.06 -32.52 3.33
N ASP A 531 29.76 -32.22 2.23
CA ASP A 531 30.65 -33.15 1.53
C ASP A 531 31.80 -33.68 2.39
N ARG A 532 32.14 -32.99 3.49
CA ARG A 532 33.18 -33.40 4.44
C ARG A 532 32.62 -34.06 5.70
N TRP A 533 31.32 -34.28 5.78
CA TRP A 533 30.72 -35.01 6.89
C TRP A 533 31.06 -36.49 6.80
N GLU A 534 31.42 -37.10 7.92
CA GLU A 534 31.73 -38.52 8.02
C GLU A 534 30.77 -39.19 9.00
N PRO A 535 30.17 -40.34 8.65
CA PRO A 535 29.35 -41.09 9.57
C PRO A 535 30.23 -41.72 10.67
N PRO A 536 29.62 -42.02 11.84
CA PRO A 536 30.27 -42.80 12.90
C PRO A 536 30.89 -44.11 12.38
N PRO A 537 31.99 -44.60 12.99
CA PRO A 537 32.73 -45.78 12.50
C PRO A 537 31.87 -47.03 12.32
N ASP A 538 30.84 -47.21 13.15
CA ASP A 538 29.88 -48.31 13.12
C ASP A 538 28.89 -48.24 11.94
N GLN A 539 28.79 -47.10 11.26
CA GLN A 539 27.89 -46.85 10.12
C GLN A 539 28.65 -46.63 8.79
N GLN A 540 29.98 -46.67 8.79
CA GLN A 540 30.81 -46.42 7.60
C GLN A 540 30.71 -47.54 6.56
N SER A 541 30.62 -48.81 6.98
CA SER A 541 30.49 -49.96 6.07
C SER A 541 29.24 -49.89 5.19
N ALA A 542 28.13 -49.38 5.72
CA ALA A 542 26.90 -49.17 4.97
C ALA A 542 26.99 -48.05 3.93
N CYS A 543 27.98 -47.15 3.98
CA CYS A 543 28.10 -46.02 3.05
C CYS A 543 29.04 -46.29 1.86
N ILE A 544 29.87 -47.34 1.93
CA ILE A 544 30.90 -47.63 0.93
C ILE A 544 30.34 -48.35 -0.31
N ASP A 545 29.24 -49.12 -0.16
CA ASP A 545 28.67 -49.94 -1.25
C ASP A 545 27.88 -49.14 -2.32
N GLY A 546 27.74 -47.81 -2.17
CA GLY A 546 26.99 -46.95 -3.08
C GLY A 546 27.79 -46.22 -4.17
N PHE A 547 29.12 -46.43 -4.25
CA PHE A 547 30.03 -45.70 -5.17
C PHE A 547 30.40 -46.46 -6.45
N GLY A 548 29.61 -47.47 -6.86
CA GLY A 548 29.75 -48.08 -8.18
C GLY A 548 29.37 -47.08 -9.28
N ILE A 549 30.37 -46.60 -10.00
CA ILE A 549 30.26 -45.81 -11.25
C ILE A 549 29.55 -46.63 -12.33
#